data_AF-A0A4Q9FT32-F1
#
_entry.id   AF-A0A4Q9FT32-F1
#
_cell.length_a   1.000
_cell.length_b   1.000
_cell.length_c   1.000
_cell.angle_alpha   90.00
_cell.angle_beta   90.00
_cell.angle_gamma   90.00
#
_symmetry.space_group_name_H-M   'P 1'
#
loop_
_entity.id
_entity.type
_entity.pdbx_description
1 polymer ?
#
loop_
_entity_poly.entity_id
_entity_poly.type
_entity_poly.pdbx_seq_one_letter_code
_entity_poly.pdbx_strand_id
1 'polypeptide(L)'
;MKHLFLILITFLMVTSCSNDSDDDTIVPPAQNNAIQLKTNATFGNILTTSDGFTLYFFSKDSKAVSNCIGGCLSNWPAFFAENLTLDNGLNASDFGTITRADGSKQTTFKGWPLYTFTNDASAGSINGDGAGEVWYVAKPDYTVMVVSAQLVGRDKDGNETNLTSNYTEGDEETFYMVDAEGNTLYSFINDTNGVNSFTKDDFSNNGVWPIFETTLAGIPSILNASDFGSIGVFGRSQITYKGWPLYFFGQDTQRGDNYGVGFPVAGVWPIVNQNIDEAPTAQAPSAITYTIGNQGASAYLFSGEGLNNTSNPDITLKRGETYEFVIDAPGHPFLIKTAQTTGTGDGFNDGVTNNGASQGTVTFTVPANAPDTLFYICQHHASMKGTFNIVD
;
A
#
# COMPACT_ATOMS: atom_id res chain seq x y z
N MET A 1 79.69 -38.28 -49.02
CA MET A 1 80.09 -37.80 -47.67
C MET A 1 78.78 -37.48 -46.95
N LYS A 2 78.33 -38.35 -46.02
CA LYS A 2 78.41 -38.13 -44.55
C LYS A 2 77.58 -36.89 -44.15
N HIS A 3 76.60 -36.86 -43.27
CA HIS A 3 76.10 -37.70 -42.17
C HIS A 3 74.76 -37.05 -41.70
N LEU A 4 73.78 -37.81 -41.20
CA LEU A 4 73.30 -37.75 -39.79
C LEU A 4 72.68 -36.38 -39.38
N PHE A 5 71.39 -36.28 -39.01
CA PHE A 5 70.94 -36.64 -37.66
C PHE A 5 69.41 -36.80 -37.55
N LEU A 6 69.06 -37.79 -36.75
CA LEU A 6 67.74 -38.30 -36.36
C LEU A 6 67.33 -37.60 -35.05
N ILE A 7 66.10 -37.12 -34.91
CA ILE A 7 65.49 -36.90 -33.58
C ILE A 7 64.17 -37.67 -33.53
N LEU A 8 64.20 -38.69 -32.70
CA LEU A 8 63.13 -39.57 -32.29
C LEU A 8 62.58 -39.02 -30.96
N ILE A 9 61.27 -38.72 -30.88
CA ILE A 9 60.56 -38.64 -29.60
C ILE A 9 59.32 -39.52 -29.71
N THR A 10 59.42 -40.67 -29.05
CA THR A 10 58.34 -41.60 -28.75
C THR A 10 57.62 -41.11 -27.49
N PHE A 11 56.29 -41.07 -27.47
CA PHE A 11 55.56 -41.05 -26.20
C PHE A 11 54.37 -42.02 -26.25
N LEU A 12 54.27 -42.79 -25.18
CA LEU A 12 53.45 -43.98 -24.94
C LEU A 12 51.94 -43.70 -24.99
N MET A 13 51.20 -44.66 -25.54
CA MET A 13 49.78 -44.85 -25.28
C MET A 13 49.59 -45.38 -23.85
N VAL A 14 48.69 -44.75 -23.09
CA VAL A 14 48.06 -45.35 -21.91
C VAL A 14 46.58 -45.52 -22.21
N THR A 15 46.17 -46.79 -22.38
CA THR A 15 44.78 -47.21 -22.34
C THR A 15 44.29 -47.16 -20.89
N SER A 16 43.45 -46.19 -20.57
CA SER A 16 42.66 -46.20 -19.34
C SER A 16 41.22 -46.58 -19.71
N CYS A 17 40.79 -47.75 -19.27
CA CYS A 17 39.39 -48.16 -19.33
C CYS A 17 38.66 -47.43 -18.20
N SER A 18 37.76 -46.51 -18.54
CA SER A 18 36.77 -46.00 -17.59
C SER A 18 35.46 -46.74 -17.86
N ASN A 19 34.89 -47.37 -16.84
CA ASN A 19 33.57 -47.98 -16.89
C ASN A 19 32.54 -46.86 -17.12
N ASP A 20 32.02 -46.76 -18.34
CA ASP A 20 30.79 -46.02 -18.61
C ASP A 20 29.64 -46.78 -17.95
N SER A 21 29.16 -46.23 -16.85
CA SER A 21 27.85 -46.55 -16.31
C SER A 21 26.88 -45.60 -17.01
N ASP A 22 26.32 -46.03 -18.14
CA ASP A 22 25.22 -45.36 -18.80
C ASP A 22 24.00 -45.37 -17.85
N ASP A 23 23.95 -44.38 -16.96
CA ASP A 23 22.71 -43.94 -16.33
C ASP A 23 21.93 -43.13 -17.37
N ASP A 24 21.27 -43.85 -18.27
CA ASP A 24 20.27 -43.32 -19.19
C ASP A 24 19.05 -42.90 -18.36
N THR A 25 19.19 -41.79 -17.62
CA THR A 25 18.02 -41.05 -17.18
C THR A 25 17.33 -40.53 -18.43
N ILE A 26 16.26 -41.21 -18.84
CA ILE A 26 15.33 -40.72 -19.85
C ILE A 26 14.78 -39.38 -19.34
N VAL A 27 15.44 -38.28 -19.70
CA VAL A 27 14.84 -36.95 -19.61
C VAL A 27 13.70 -36.97 -20.62
N PRO A 28 12.42 -36.85 -20.19
CA PRO A 28 11.32 -36.77 -21.13
C PRO A 28 11.62 -35.66 -22.13
N PRO A 29 11.36 -35.85 -23.44
CA PRO A 29 11.53 -34.78 -24.41
C PRO A 29 10.78 -33.55 -23.89
N ALA A 30 11.44 -32.37 -23.90
CA ALA A 30 10.82 -31.14 -23.47
C ALA A 30 9.48 -30.98 -24.20
N GLN A 31 8.38 -31.11 -23.46
CA GLN A 31 7.05 -31.00 -24.03
C GLN A 31 6.88 -29.54 -24.45
N ASN A 32 6.73 -29.29 -25.75
CA ASN A 32 6.54 -27.93 -26.25
C ASN A 32 5.10 -27.48 -25.97
N ASN A 33 4.86 -27.07 -24.73
CA ASN A 33 3.56 -26.63 -24.25
C ASN A 33 3.16 -25.29 -24.89
N ALA A 34 1.87 -25.11 -25.14
CA ALA A 34 1.32 -23.90 -25.78
C ALA A 34 1.59 -22.64 -24.96
N ILE A 35 1.51 -22.76 -23.63
CA ILE A 35 1.95 -21.73 -22.68
C ILE A 35 2.99 -22.33 -21.76
N GLN A 36 4.13 -21.64 -21.68
CA GLN A 36 5.28 -22.03 -20.90
C GLN A 36 5.51 -21.07 -19.73
N LEU A 37 6.19 -21.58 -18.70
CA LEU A 37 6.65 -20.76 -17.58
C LEU A 37 8.16 -20.54 -17.72
N LYS A 38 8.57 -19.29 -17.96
CA LYS A 38 9.97 -18.94 -18.16
C LYS A 38 10.49 -18.05 -17.05
N THR A 39 11.61 -18.41 -16.44
CA THR A 39 12.30 -17.50 -15.50
C THR A 39 12.96 -16.35 -16.25
N ASN A 40 12.71 -15.14 -15.77
CA ASN A 40 13.22 -13.86 -16.23
C ASN A 40 13.90 -13.14 -15.06
N ALA A 41 15.02 -12.47 -15.31
CA ALA A 41 15.82 -11.82 -14.27
C ALA A 41 15.13 -10.61 -13.62
N THR A 42 14.27 -9.91 -14.37
CA THR A 42 13.56 -8.71 -13.92
C THR A 42 12.22 -9.07 -13.29
N PHE A 43 11.52 -10.02 -13.89
CA PHE A 43 10.11 -10.29 -13.59
C PHE A 43 9.84 -11.59 -12.84
N GLY A 44 10.88 -12.36 -12.50
CA GLY A 44 10.69 -13.70 -11.98
C GLY A 44 10.09 -14.60 -13.06
N ASN A 45 9.08 -15.40 -12.75
CA ASN A 45 8.47 -16.27 -13.75
C ASN A 45 7.45 -15.52 -14.61
N ILE A 46 7.61 -15.60 -15.93
CA ILE A 46 6.74 -14.97 -16.93
C ILE A 46 6.06 -16.04 -17.79
N LEU A 47 4.92 -15.70 -18.38
CA LEU A 47 4.24 -16.55 -19.35
C LEU A 47 4.82 -16.32 -20.76
N THR A 48 5.12 -17.39 -21.48
CA THR A 48 5.56 -17.33 -22.88
C THR A 48 4.76 -18.29 -23.75
N THR A 49 4.77 -18.07 -25.07
CA THR A 49 4.27 -19.02 -26.06
C THR A 49 5.16 -20.26 -26.15
N SER A 50 4.72 -21.27 -26.91
CA SER A 50 5.54 -22.46 -27.28
C SER A 50 6.87 -22.11 -27.96
N ASP A 51 6.91 -20.99 -28.70
CA ASP A 51 8.12 -20.50 -29.36
C ASP A 51 8.97 -19.59 -28.45
N GLY A 52 8.55 -19.42 -27.19
CA GLY A 52 9.25 -18.64 -26.18
C GLY A 52 9.04 -17.13 -26.26
N PHE A 53 8.09 -16.63 -27.05
CA PHE A 53 7.73 -15.20 -27.05
C PHE A 53 6.94 -14.84 -25.80
N THR A 54 7.27 -13.71 -25.19
CA THR A 54 6.58 -13.23 -23.98
C THR A 54 5.12 -12.92 -24.26
N LEU A 55 4.25 -13.31 -23.33
CA LEU A 55 2.84 -12.96 -23.34
C LEU A 55 2.62 -11.72 -22.48
N TYR A 56 1.71 -10.86 -22.93
CA TYR A 56 1.38 -9.59 -22.31
C TYR A 56 -0.11 -9.47 -22.06
N PHE A 57 -0.49 -8.65 -21.08
CA PHE A 57 -1.86 -8.17 -20.90
C PHE A 57 -1.95 -6.68 -21.20
N PHE A 58 -3.16 -6.24 -21.55
CA PHE A 58 -3.50 -4.86 -21.86
C PHE A 58 -4.38 -4.28 -20.74
N SER A 59 -3.95 -3.21 -20.07
CA SER A 59 -4.68 -2.63 -18.93
C SER A 59 -6.07 -2.10 -19.29
N LYS A 60 -6.34 -1.88 -20.58
CA LYS A 60 -7.68 -1.48 -21.04
C LYS A 60 -8.68 -2.65 -21.10
N ASP A 61 -8.23 -3.91 -20.98
CA ASP A 61 -9.08 -5.10 -21.13
C ASP A 61 -9.75 -5.53 -19.81
N SER A 62 -10.28 -4.56 -19.08
CA SER A 62 -10.74 -4.75 -17.70
C SER A 62 -12.00 -5.60 -17.55
N LYS A 63 -12.79 -5.87 -18.60
CA LYS A 63 -14.03 -6.67 -18.52
C LYS A 63 -13.96 -8.02 -19.25
N ALA A 64 -12.76 -8.62 -19.32
CA ALA A 64 -12.51 -9.81 -20.15
C ALA A 64 -12.94 -9.61 -21.62
N VAL A 65 -12.85 -8.38 -22.09
CA VAL A 65 -13.10 -7.96 -23.47
C VAL A 65 -11.79 -7.39 -24.00
N SER A 66 -11.42 -7.77 -25.22
CA SER A 66 -10.30 -7.14 -25.89
C SER A 66 -10.70 -5.82 -26.53
N ASN A 67 -10.05 -4.74 -26.10
CA ASN A 67 -10.13 -3.40 -26.69
C ASN A 67 -9.04 -3.15 -27.74
N CYS A 68 -8.06 -4.05 -27.85
CA CYS A 68 -7.05 -3.98 -28.91
C CYS A 68 -7.65 -4.43 -30.25
N ILE A 69 -8.02 -3.47 -31.10
CA ILE A 69 -8.65 -3.69 -32.40
C ILE A 69 -7.87 -2.98 -33.53
N GLY A 70 -8.11 -3.40 -34.78
CA GLY A 70 -7.53 -2.75 -35.96
C GLY A 70 -6.00 -2.65 -35.90
N GLY A 71 -5.46 -1.44 -36.06
CA GLY A 71 -4.02 -1.20 -36.05
C GLY A 71 -3.30 -1.56 -34.74
N CYS A 72 -4.03 -1.69 -33.62
CA CYS A 72 -3.46 -2.20 -32.38
C CYS A 72 -2.94 -3.63 -32.56
N LEU A 73 -3.73 -4.50 -33.22
CA LEU A 73 -3.39 -5.91 -33.45
C LEU A 73 -2.19 -6.11 -34.38
N SER A 74 -1.86 -5.11 -35.20
CA SER A 74 -0.66 -5.15 -36.03
C SER A 74 0.63 -5.09 -35.21
N ASN A 75 0.59 -4.49 -34.02
CA ASN A 75 1.72 -4.41 -33.09
C ASN A 75 1.58 -5.41 -31.92
N TRP A 76 0.33 -5.72 -31.55
CA TRP A 76 -0.02 -6.60 -30.43
C TRP A 76 -0.94 -7.73 -30.91
N PRO A 77 -0.39 -8.74 -31.62
CA PRO A 77 -1.20 -9.85 -32.09
C PRO A 77 -1.87 -10.58 -30.92
N ALA A 78 -3.17 -10.86 -31.06
CA ALA A 78 -3.91 -11.67 -30.10
C ALA A 78 -3.34 -13.10 -30.06
N PHE A 79 -3.03 -13.59 -28.85
CA PHE A 79 -2.58 -14.96 -28.67
C PHE A 79 -3.77 -15.90 -28.51
N PHE A 80 -3.78 -17.00 -29.26
CA PHE A 80 -4.78 -18.05 -29.13
C PHE A 80 -4.15 -19.42 -29.32
N ALA A 81 -4.46 -20.33 -28.39
CA ALA A 81 -4.14 -21.75 -28.50
C ALA A 81 -5.43 -22.57 -28.41
N GLU A 82 -5.74 -23.34 -29.45
CA GLU A 82 -6.93 -24.21 -29.48
C GLU A 82 -6.81 -25.38 -28.50
N ASN A 83 -5.63 -26.02 -28.48
CA ASN A 83 -5.31 -27.10 -27.56
C ASN A 83 -4.34 -26.58 -26.50
N LEU A 84 -4.87 -26.14 -25.36
CA LEU A 84 -4.07 -25.55 -24.30
C LEU A 84 -3.28 -26.62 -23.54
N THR A 85 -1.98 -26.67 -23.79
CA THR A 85 -1.00 -27.43 -23.00
C THR A 85 -0.17 -26.46 -22.18
N LEU A 86 0.09 -26.81 -20.92
CA LEU A 86 0.65 -25.91 -19.90
C LEU A 86 1.88 -26.55 -19.25
N ASP A 87 2.89 -25.73 -18.96
CA ASP A 87 4.00 -26.14 -18.09
C ASP A 87 3.55 -26.41 -16.65
N ASN A 88 4.32 -27.25 -15.96
CA ASN A 88 4.15 -27.50 -14.53
C ASN A 88 4.22 -26.19 -13.73
N GLY A 89 3.31 -26.04 -12.76
CA GLY A 89 3.19 -24.82 -11.95
C GLY A 89 2.13 -23.84 -12.46
N LEU A 90 1.60 -24.05 -13.66
CA LEU A 90 0.42 -23.35 -14.15
C LEU A 90 -0.85 -24.14 -13.83
N ASN A 91 -1.90 -23.44 -13.42
CA ASN A 91 -3.20 -24.03 -13.17
C ASN A 91 -4.13 -23.81 -14.37
N ALA A 92 -4.68 -24.89 -14.92
CA ALA A 92 -5.59 -24.83 -16.06
C ALA A 92 -6.84 -23.96 -15.78
N SER A 93 -7.30 -23.88 -14.52
CA SER A 93 -8.46 -23.04 -14.16
C SER A 93 -8.21 -21.54 -14.32
N ASP A 94 -6.95 -21.12 -14.37
CA ASP A 94 -6.60 -19.72 -14.58
C ASP A 94 -6.71 -19.34 -16.05
N PHE A 95 -6.86 -20.30 -16.98
CA PHE A 95 -6.93 -20.01 -18.39
C PHE A 95 -8.33 -20.13 -18.95
N GLY A 96 -8.63 -19.29 -19.93
CA GLY A 96 -9.94 -19.23 -20.57
C GLY A 96 -9.82 -18.86 -22.04
N THR A 97 -10.96 -18.65 -22.67
CA THR A 97 -11.04 -18.17 -24.05
C THR A 97 -12.19 -17.19 -24.17
N ILE A 98 -11.93 -16.06 -24.83
CA ILE A 98 -12.96 -15.10 -25.22
C ILE A 98 -13.18 -15.17 -26.72
N THR A 99 -14.39 -14.80 -27.15
CA THR A 99 -14.68 -14.50 -28.55
C THR A 99 -14.63 -12.99 -28.73
N ARG A 100 -13.74 -12.54 -29.61
CA ARG A 100 -13.53 -11.13 -29.94
C ARG A 100 -14.68 -10.61 -30.79
N ALA A 101 -14.80 -9.29 -30.90
CA ALA A 101 -15.85 -8.65 -31.69
C ALA A 101 -15.82 -9.02 -33.19
N ASP A 102 -14.64 -9.36 -33.72
CA ASP A 102 -14.44 -9.84 -35.10
C ASP A 102 -14.72 -11.35 -35.28
N GLY A 103 -15.14 -12.04 -34.22
CA GLY A 103 -15.43 -13.47 -34.19
C GLY A 103 -14.21 -14.38 -33.96
N SER A 104 -12.99 -13.84 -33.96
CA SER A 104 -11.79 -14.61 -33.64
C SER A 104 -11.73 -14.97 -32.14
N LYS A 105 -11.01 -16.03 -31.80
CA LYS A 105 -10.82 -16.46 -30.41
C LYS A 105 -9.50 -15.92 -29.86
N GLN A 106 -9.44 -15.71 -28.55
CA GLN A 106 -8.24 -15.30 -27.84
C GLN A 106 -8.16 -15.99 -26.49
N THR A 107 -6.97 -16.47 -26.13
CA THR A 107 -6.71 -17.09 -24.84
C THR A 107 -6.61 -16.01 -23.76
N THR A 108 -7.19 -16.27 -22.59
CA THR A 108 -7.09 -15.40 -21.41
C THR A 108 -6.30 -16.07 -20.29
N PHE A 109 -5.62 -15.28 -19.46
CA PHE A 109 -5.05 -15.72 -18.18
C PHE A 109 -5.63 -14.89 -17.04
N LYS A 110 -6.19 -15.55 -16.04
CA LYS A 110 -6.99 -14.96 -14.94
C LYS A 110 -8.00 -13.93 -15.45
N GLY A 111 -8.64 -14.21 -16.60
CA GLY A 111 -9.60 -13.32 -17.24
C GLY A 111 -9.02 -12.22 -18.15
N TRP A 112 -7.70 -12.01 -18.16
CA TRP A 112 -7.04 -11.02 -19.02
C TRP A 112 -6.70 -11.59 -20.40
N PRO A 113 -7.10 -10.94 -21.50
CA PRO A 113 -6.69 -11.34 -22.85
C PRO A 113 -5.17 -11.30 -23.03
N LEU A 114 -4.62 -12.36 -23.63
CA LEU A 114 -3.18 -12.49 -23.85
C LEU A 114 -2.76 -12.07 -25.25
N TYR A 115 -1.63 -11.40 -25.35
CA TYR A 115 -1.06 -10.90 -26.60
C TYR A 115 0.42 -11.23 -26.70
N THR A 116 0.93 -11.30 -27.91
CA THR A 116 2.37 -11.19 -28.19
C THR A 116 2.71 -9.77 -28.65
N PHE A 117 4.00 -9.44 -28.77
CA PHE A 117 4.44 -8.14 -29.24
C PHE A 117 5.34 -8.28 -30.47
N THR A 118 5.05 -7.56 -31.55
CA THR A 118 5.79 -7.72 -32.82
C THR A 118 7.24 -7.27 -32.76
N ASN A 119 7.60 -6.40 -31.80
CA ASN A 119 8.97 -5.92 -31.67
C ASN A 119 9.82 -6.79 -30.72
N ASP A 120 9.25 -7.89 -30.22
CA ASP A 120 10.04 -8.96 -29.61
C ASP A 120 10.66 -9.80 -30.72
N ALA A 121 11.91 -9.49 -31.08
CA ALA A 121 12.61 -10.13 -32.20
C ALA A 121 13.12 -11.56 -31.87
N SER A 122 13.13 -11.95 -30.60
CA SER A 122 13.60 -13.26 -30.13
C SER A 122 12.87 -13.71 -28.88
N ALA A 123 12.82 -15.04 -28.67
CA ALA A 123 12.29 -15.66 -27.48
C ALA A 123 12.91 -15.07 -26.19
N GLY A 124 12.06 -14.83 -25.19
CA GLY A 124 12.43 -14.21 -23.91
C GLY A 124 12.60 -12.69 -23.94
N SER A 125 12.42 -12.03 -25.09
CA SER A 125 12.35 -10.56 -25.14
C SER A 125 11.12 -10.06 -24.38
N ILE A 126 11.28 -8.93 -23.69
CA ILE A 126 10.25 -8.29 -22.85
C ILE A 126 10.01 -6.84 -23.28
N ASN A 127 10.24 -6.51 -24.55
CA ASN A 127 10.31 -5.12 -25.03
C ASN A 127 8.93 -4.43 -25.03
N GLY A 128 7.85 -5.20 -24.87
CA GLY A 128 6.49 -4.68 -24.78
C GLY A 128 6.13 -4.14 -23.39
N ASP A 129 6.90 -4.47 -22.36
CA ASP A 129 6.58 -4.05 -21.01
C ASP A 129 6.63 -2.52 -20.86
N GLY A 130 5.59 -1.94 -20.25
CA GLY A 130 5.43 -0.50 -20.08
C GLY A 130 5.11 0.26 -21.38
N ALA A 131 4.95 -0.42 -22.52
CA ALA A 131 4.67 0.26 -23.78
C ALA A 131 3.35 1.06 -23.68
N GLY A 132 3.44 2.37 -23.95
CA GLY A 132 2.30 3.29 -23.85
C GLY A 132 1.65 3.35 -22.46
N GLU A 133 2.33 2.90 -21.41
CA GLU A 133 1.83 2.83 -20.03
C GLU A 133 0.57 1.96 -19.85
N VAL A 134 0.37 1.00 -20.75
CA VAL A 134 -0.84 0.16 -20.78
C VAL A 134 -0.58 -1.31 -21.09
N TRP A 135 0.65 -1.69 -21.44
CA TRP A 135 1.03 -3.07 -21.74
C TRP A 135 2.03 -3.60 -20.73
N TYR A 136 1.82 -4.82 -20.25
CA TYR A 136 2.64 -5.39 -19.18
C TYR A 136 2.81 -6.89 -19.37
N VAL A 137 3.96 -7.41 -18.94
CA VAL A 137 4.26 -8.85 -19.01
C VAL A 137 3.23 -9.65 -18.21
N ALA A 138 2.72 -10.73 -18.79
CA ALA A 138 1.83 -11.66 -18.09
C ALA A 138 2.65 -12.56 -17.14
N LYS A 139 2.28 -12.59 -15.87
CA LYS A 139 2.97 -13.33 -14.79
C LYS A 139 1.95 -13.96 -13.86
N PRO A 140 2.22 -15.15 -13.29
CA PRO A 140 1.27 -15.82 -12.41
C PRO A 140 1.18 -15.21 -11.00
N ASP A 141 2.20 -14.47 -10.58
CA ASP A 141 2.42 -14.00 -9.21
C ASP A 141 1.85 -12.60 -8.92
N TYR A 142 1.10 -12.01 -9.85
CA TYR A 142 0.45 -10.72 -9.61
C TYR A 142 -0.43 -10.79 -8.36
N THR A 143 -0.29 -9.76 -7.52
CA THR A 143 -1.16 -9.49 -6.35
C THR A 143 -1.91 -8.19 -6.56
N VAL A 144 -1.25 -7.21 -7.18
CA VAL A 144 -1.84 -5.99 -7.71
C VAL A 144 -1.66 -6.01 -9.22
N MET A 145 -2.66 -5.54 -9.94
CA MET A 145 -2.65 -5.25 -11.36
C MET A 145 -3.19 -3.84 -11.59
N VAL A 146 -3.28 -3.43 -12.86
CA VAL A 146 -3.68 -2.07 -13.21
C VAL A 146 -4.65 -2.08 -14.38
N VAL A 147 -5.59 -1.16 -14.34
CA VAL A 147 -6.61 -0.93 -15.37
C VAL A 147 -6.53 0.51 -15.85
N SER A 148 -6.83 0.73 -17.12
CA SER A 148 -7.11 2.05 -17.69
C SER A 148 -8.51 2.03 -18.32
N ALA A 149 -9.47 2.70 -17.69
CA ALA A 149 -10.87 2.72 -18.10
C ALA A 149 -11.61 3.95 -17.58
N GLN A 150 -12.84 4.16 -18.06
CA GLN A 150 -13.76 5.17 -17.52
C GLN A 150 -14.09 4.87 -16.05
N LEU A 151 -14.04 5.89 -15.18
CA LEU A 151 -14.61 5.76 -13.83
C LEU A 151 -16.13 5.88 -13.90
N VAL A 152 -16.84 4.92 -13.32
CA VAL A 152 -18.30 4.87 -13.23
C VAL A 152 -18.67 4.77 -11.76
N GLY A 153 -19.05 5.88 -11.15
CA GLY A 153 -19.46 5.92 -9.74
C GLY A 153 -20.92 5.53 -9.57
N ARG A 154 -21.22 4.72 -8.55
CA ARG A 154 -22.61 4.41 -8.16
C ARG A 154 -22.93 5.07 -6.83
N ASP A 155 -23.94 5.94 -6.82
CA ASP A 155 -24.39 6.60 -5.60
C ASP A 155 -25.18 5.64 -4.67
N LYS A 156 -25.57 6.13 -3.49
CA LYS A 156 -26.35 5.34 -2.52
C LYS A 156 -27.73 4.88 -3.03
N ASP A 157 -28.27 5.52 -4.06
CA ASP A 157 -29.58 5.23 -4.65
C ASP A 157 -29.44 4.30 -5.86
N GLY A 158 -28.22 3.94 -6.26
CA GLY A 158 -27.91 3.04 -7.35
C GLY A 158 -27.74 3.73 -8.70
N ASN A 159 -27.71 5.06 -8.76
CA ASN A 159 -27.50 5.78 -10.01
C ASN A 159 -26.02 5.73 -10.39
N GLU A 160 -25.74 5.39 -11.65
CA GLU A 160 -24.39 5.32 -12.20
C GLU A 160 -24.07 6.61 -12.97
N THR A 161 -22.90 7.18 -12.70
CA THR A 161 -22.42 8.42 -13.32
C THR A 161 -20.97 8.25 -13.76
N ASN A 162 -20.66 8.64 -15.00
CA ASN A 162 -19.28 8.72 -15.46
C ASN A 162 -18.56 9.86 -14.74
N LEU A 163 -17.42 9.56 -14.14
CA LEU A 163 -16.58 10.52 -13.43
C LEU A 163 -15.20 10.65 -14.08
N THR A 164 -14.69 11.86 -14.04
CA THR A 164 -13.29 12.21 -14.30
C THR A 164 -12.38 11.74 -13.16
N SER A 165 -11.07 11.80 -13.35
CA SER A 165 -10.06 11.52 -12.32
C SER A 165 -10.13 12.47 -11.11
N ASN A 166 -10.82 13.61 -11.28
CA ASN A 166 -11.15 14.56 -10.20
C ASN A 166 -12.51 14.30 -9.55
N TYR A 167 -13.14 13.16 -9.83
CA TYR A 167 -14.46 12.76 -9.31
C TYR A 167 -15.59 13.73 -9.64
N THR A 168 -15.45 14.47 -10.74
CA THR A 168 -16.51 15.32 -11.31
C THR A 168 -17.14 14.63 -12.52
N GLU A 169 -18.43 14.85 -12.76
CA GLU A 169 -19.15 14.25 -13.89
C GLU A 169 -18.45 14.53 -15.22
N GLY A 170 -18.16 13.47 -15.98
CA GLY A 170 -17.51 13.57 -17.28
C GLY A 170 -16.82 12.28 -17.71
N ASP A 171 -16.48 12.24 -19.00
CA ASP A 171 -15.75 11.13 -19.60
C ASP A 171 -14.24 11.37 -19.52
N GLU A 172 -13.51 10.40 -18.95
CA GLU A 172 -12.05 10.40 -18.88
C GLU A 172 -11.55 8.96 -18.72
N GLU A 173 -10.60 8.57 -19.57
CA GLU A 173 -9.88 7.32 -19.37
C GLU A 173 -8.89 7.49 -18.21
N THR A 174 -9.13 6.76 -17.12
CA THR A 174 -8.37 6.90 -15.87
C THR A 174 -7.68 5.59 -15.53
N PHE A 175 -6.42 5.71 -15.11
CA PHE A 175 -5.64 4.59 -14.60
C PHE A 175 -5.93 4.34 -13.12
N TYR A 176 -6.16 3.09 -12.74
CA TYR A 176 -6.35 2.68 -11.35
C TYR A 176 -5.84 1.26 -11.08
N MET A 177 -5.53 1.00 -9.82
CA MET A 177 -5.07 -0.30 -9.35
C MET A 177 -6.24 -1.22 -9.07
N VAL A 178 -6.01 -2.50 -9.33
CA VAL A 178 -6.92 -3.61 -9.05
C VAL A 178 -6.12 -4.75 -8.42
N ASP A 179 -6.76 -5.76 -7.81
CA ASP A 179 -6.08 -7.01 -7.47
C ASP A 179 -5.85 -7.91 -8.73
N ALA A 180 -5.32 -9.11 -8.54
CA ALA A 180 -5.09 -10.04 -9.67
C ALA A 180 -6.39 -10.50 -10.36
N GLU A 181 -7.46 -10.60 -9.59
CA GLU A 181 -8.83 -10.92 -10.02
C GLU A 181 -9.52 -9.72 -10.68
N GLY A 182 -8.90 -8.54 -10.54
CA GLY A 182 -9.25 -7.24 -11.10
C GLY A 182 -10.39 -6.53 -10.37
N ASN A 183 -10.54 -6.80 -9.07
CA ASN A 183 -11.36 -5.99 -8.16
C ASN A 183 -10.63 -4.67 -7.87
N THR A 184 -11.34 -3.55 -7.96
CA THR A 184 -10.74 -2.20 -7.79
C THR A 184 -10.26 -1.96 -6.37
N LEU A 185 -9.06 -1.37 -6.27
CA LEU A 185 -8.48 -0.95 -5.00
C LEU A 185 -8.77 0.53 -4.73
N TYR A 186 -9.30 0.78 -3.54
CA TYR A 186 -9.71 2.10 -3.07
C TYR A 186 -8.88 2.54 -1.87
N SER A 187 -8.79 3.85 -1.67
CA SER A 187 -8.41 4.45 -0.39
C SER A 187 -9.61 5.20 0.20
N PHE A 188 -9.51 5.57 1.48
CA PHE A 188 -10.55 6.30 2.18
C PHE A 188 -10.03 7.68 2.60
N ILE A 189 -10.72 8.76 2.23
CA ILE A 189 -10.20 10.12 2.45
C ILE A 189 -9.94 10.51 3.90
N ASN A 190 -10.55 9.83 4.88
CA ASN A 190 -10.34 10.10 6.30
C ASN A 190 -9.20 9.27 6.91
N ASP A 191 -8.64 8.33 6.14
CA ASP A 191 -7.45 7.62 6.58
C ASP A 191 -6.23 8.54 6.55
N THR A 192 -5.27 8.20 7.39
CA THR A 192 -3.95 8.86 7.43
C THR A 192 -2.87 7.80 7.22
N ASN A 193 -1.62 8.24 7.05
CA ASN A 193 -0.51 7.36 6.74
C ASN A 193 -0.40 6.22 7.76
N GLY A 194 -0.69 5.01 7.30
CA GLY A 194 -0.64 3.79 8.07
C GLY A 194 -1.78 3.61 9.08
N VAL A 195 -2.86 4.40 8.99
CA VAL A 195 -3.98 4.35 9.92
C VAL A 195 -5.29 4.11 9.18
N ASN A 196 -5.87 2.93 9.43
CA ASN A 196 -7.24 2.61 9.05
C ASN A 196 -8.21 3.22 10.08
N SER A 197 -9.02 4.18 9.63
CA SER A 197 -10.05 4.87 10.42
C SER A 197 -11.46 4.37 10.15
N PHE A 198 -11.65 3.56 9.11
CA PHE A 198 -12.96 3.06 8.70
C PHE A 198 -13.35 1.78 9.43
N THR A 199 -12.48 0.76 9.41
CA THR A 199 -12.80 -0.59 9.87
C THR A 199 -13.09 -0.60 11.37
N LYS A 200 -14.18 -1.27 11.75
CA LYS A 200 -14.51 -1.52 13.16
C LYS A 200 -13.80 -2.75 13.68
N ASP A 201 -13.59 -2.81 14.99
CA ASP A 201 -12.96 -3.95 15.68
C ASP A 201 -13.71 -5.28 15.48
N ASP A 202 -15.03 -5.21 15.36
CA ASP A 202 -15.92 -6.32 15.05
C ASP A 202 -16.07 -6.62 13.55
N PHE A 203 -15.44 -5.84 12.68
CA PHE A 203 -15.54 -5.91 11.21
C PHE A 203 -16.97 -5.77 10.66
N SER A 204 -17.92 -5.24 11.44
CA SER A 204 -19.34 -5.16 11.03
C SER A 204 -19.57 -4.30 9.78
N ASN A 205 -18.66 -3.39 9.44
CA ASN A 205 -18.72 -2.56 8.23
C ASN A 205 -17.83 -3.07 7.07
N ASN A 206 -17.06 -4.14 7.30
CA ASN A 206 -16.16 -4.72 6.28
C ASN A 206 -16.93 -5.40 5.15
N GLY A 207 -18.24 -5.64 5.30
CA GLY A 207 -19.08 -6.14 4.20
C GLY A 207 -19.32 -5.12 3.07
N VAL A 208 -19.15 -3.82 3.35
CA VAL A 208 -19.28 -2.76 2.34
C VAL A 208 -17.92 -2.36 1.78
N TRP A 209 -16.94 -2.19 2.67
CA TRP A 209 -15.55 -1.86 2.31
C TRP A 209 -14.59 -2.85 2.94
N PRO A 210 -14.41 -4.05 2.32
CA PRO A 210 -13.45 -5.02 2.81
C PRO A 210 -12.02 -4.48 2.78
N ILE A 211 -11.22 -4.73 3.82
CA ILE A 211 -9.78 -4.48 3.77
C ILE A 211 -9.10 -5.38 2.71
N PHE A 212 -8.09 -4.85 2.02
CA PHE A 212 -7.25 -5.64 1.11
C PHE A 212 -6.19 -6.43 1.92
N GLU A 213 -6.58 -7.64 2.32
CA GLU A 213 -5.78 -8.56 3.14
C GLU A 213 -5.01 -9.54 2.25
N THR A 214 -3.75 -9.23 1.95
CA THR A 214 -2.85 -10.13 1.20
C THR A 214 -1.37 -9.86 1.54
N THR A 215 -0.48 -10.67 0.99
CA THR A 215 0.97 -10.42 0.97
C THR A 215 1.36 -9.93 -0.42
N LEU A 216 2.04 -8.79 -0.50
CA LEU A 216 2.52 -8.25 -1.78
C LEU A 216 3.49 -9.24 -2.46
N ALA A 217 3.25 -9.50 -3.74
CA ALA A 217 4.15 -10.28 -4.60
C ALA A 217 4.39 -9.52 -5.91
N GLY A 218 3.96 -10.06 -7.05
CA GLY A 218 4.12 -9.43 -8.35
C GLY A 218 3.27 -8.16 -8.48
N ILE A 219 3.88 -7.11 -9.02
CA ILE A 219 3.23 -5.85 -9.43
C ILE A 219 3.65 -5.48 -10.87
N PRO A 220 2.84 -4.69 -11.60
CA PRO A 220 3.22 -4.17 -12.92
C PRO A 220 4.40 -3.23 -12.80
N SER A 221 5.24 -3.17 -13.83
CA SER A 221 6.49 -2.39 -13.84
C SER A 221 6.33 -0.88 -13.69
N ILE A 222 5.12 -0.36 -13.94
CA ILE A 222 4.79 1.04 -13.74
C ILE A 222 4.66 1.40 -12.25
N LEU A 223 4.46 0.40 -11.38
CA LEU A 223 4.34 0.58 -9.94
C LEU A 223 5.68 0.34 -9.26
N ASN A 224 5.93 1.08 -8.18
CA ASN A 224 7.13 0.90 -7.36
C ASN A 224 6.79 0.10 -6.09
N ALA A 225 7.51 -1.00 -5.88
CA ALA A 225 7.33 -1.84 -4.69
C ALA A 225 7.59 -1.09 -3.37
N SER A 226 8.44 -0.05 -3.37
CA SER A 226 8.71 0.74 -2.16
C SER A 226 7.54 1.61 -1.71
N ASP A 227 6.58 1.87 -2.60
CA ASP A 227 5.37 2.62 -2.26
C ASP A 227 4.37 1.73 -1.52
N PHE A 228 4.54 0.41 -1.57
CA PHE A 228 3.67 -0.52 -0.85
C PHE A 228 4.17 -0.77 0.56
N GLY A 229 3.23 -0.94 1.47
CA GLY A 229 3.47 -1.29 2.87
C GLY A 229 2.38 -2.22 3.39
N SER A 230 2.43 -2.49 4.70
CA SER A 230 1.40 -3.26 5.38
C SER A 230 1.20 -2.72 6.80
N ILE A 231 -0.05 -2.74 7.25
CA ILE A 231 -0.46 -2.35 8.61
C ILE A 231 -1.27 -3.46 9.27
N GLY A 232 -1.36 -3.42 10.60
CA GLY A 232 -2.23 -4.29 11.37
C GLY A 232 -3.57 -3.63 11.64
N VAL A 233 -4.67 -4.33 11.37
CA VAL A 233 -6.03 -3.89 11.66
C VAL A 233 -6.75 -4.99 12.42
N PHE A 234 -6.89 -4.81 13.73
CA PHE A 234 -7.54 -5.77 14.65
C PHE A 234 -7.09 -7.24 14.47
N GLY A 235 -5.78 -7.43 14.30
CA GLY A 235 -5.16 -8.76 14.14
C GLY A 235 -5.09 -9.27 12.69
N ARG A 236 -5.57 -8.51 11.71
CA ARG A 236 -5.44 -8.80 10.27
C ARG A 236 -4.37 -7.90 9.63
N SER A 237 -3.79 -8.36 8.54
CA SER A 237 -2.82 -7.58 7.76
C SER A 237 -3.54 -6.87 6.63
N GLN A 238 -3.32 -5.57 6.46
CA GLN A 238 -3.87 -4.79 5.35
C GLN A 238 -2.74 -4.14 4.57
N ILE A 239 -2.76 -4.26 3.25
CA ILE A 239 -1.79 -3.59 2.37
C ILE A 239 -2.07 -2.08 2.34
N THR A 240 -0.99 -1.29 2.27
CA THR A 240 -1.03 0.15 2.03
C THR A 240 -0.34 0.52 0.72
N TYR A 241 -0.73 1.62 0.08
CA TYR A 241 0.02 2.24 -1.02
C TYR A 241 0.24 3.73 -0.73
N LYS A 242 1.50 4.17 -0.73
CA LYS A 242 1.95 5.50 -0.28
C LYS A 242 1.34 5.91 1.07
N GLY A 243 1.24 4.95 1.99
CA GLY A 243 0.65 5.12 3.32
C GLY A 243 -0.87 4.99 3.38
N TRP A 244 -1.60 4.99 2.26
CA TRP A 244 -3.05 4.79 2.25
C TRP A 244 -3.42 3.33 2.50
N PRO A 245 -4.25 3.01 3.51
CA PRO A 245 -4.85 1.69 3.63
C PRO A 245 -5.73 1.35 2.42
N LEU A 246 -5.60 0.14 1.90
CA LEU A 246 -6.31 -0.29 0.68
C LEU A 246 -7.55 -1.12 0.98
N TYR A 247 -8.62 -0.85 0.24
CA TYR A 247 -9.93 -1.49 0.40
C TYR A 247 -10.48 -1.97 -0.94
N PHE A 248 -11.44 -2.88 -0.87
CA PHE A 248 -12.36 -3.20 -1.96
C PHE A 248 -13.71 -2.52 -1.74
N PHE A 249 -14.55 -2.50 -2.77
CA PHE A 249 -15.95 -2.15 -2.63
C PHE A 249 -16.84 -3.38 -2.85
N GLY A 250 -17.68 -3.71 -1.87
CA GLY A 250 -18.49 -4.94 -1.87
C GLY A 250 -19.58 -5.01 -2.95
N GLN A 251 -19.84 -3.92 -3.68
CA GLN A 251 -20.79 -3.91 -4.80
C GLN A 251 -20.12 -3.93 -6.18
N ASP A 252 -18.79 -3.95 -6.24
CA ASP A 252 -18.08 -4.28 -7.47
C ASP A 252 -18.20 -5.78 -7.69
N THR A 253 -18.76 -6.18 -8.85
CA THR A 253 -19.10 -7.59 -9.12
C THR A 253 -18.41 -8.13 -10.35
N GLN A 254 -17.90 -7.24 -11.19
CA GLN A 254 -17.13 -7.57 -12.38
C GLN A 254 -15.75 -6.95 -12.29
N ARG A 255 -14.81 -7.57 -13.01
CA ARG A 255 -13.47 -7.05 -13.18
C ARG A 255 -13.52 -5.60 -13.68
N GLY A 256 -12.73 -4.75 -13.05
CA GLY A 256 -12.65 -3.33 -13.39
C GLY A 256 -13.89 -2.52 -13.05
N ASP A 257 -14.95 -3.09 -12.47
CA ASP A 257 -15.99 -2.28 -11.85
C ASP A 257 -15.32 -1.38 -10.82
N ASN A 258 -15.70 -0.11 -10.85
CA ASN A 258 -15.11 0.92 -10.02
C ASN A 258 -16.20 1.75 -9.33
N TYR A 259 -17.36 1.15 -9.04
CA TYR A 259 -18.56 1.82 -8.52
C TYR A 259 -18.34 2.56 -7.21
N GLY A 260 -17.38 2.10 -6.40
CA GLY A 260 -17.01 2.71 -5.12
C GLY A 260 -16.65 4.20 -5.22
N VAL A 261 -16.14 4.67 -6.38
CA VAL A 261 -15.78 6.09 -6.57
C VAL A 261 -16.94 7.05 -6.40
N GLY A 262 -18.18 6.57 -6.56
CA GLY A 262 -19.42 7.33 -6.39
C GLY A 262 -20.13 7.11 -5.06
N PHE A 263 -19.66 6.18 -4.22
CA PHE A 263 -20.41 5.71 -3.06
C PHE A 263 -19.88 6.27 -1.73
N PRO A 264 -20.74 6.72 -0.79
CA PRO A 264 -22.15 7.06 -1.00
C PRO A 264 -22.32 8.34 -1.82
N VAL A 265 -21.24 9.12 -1.96
CA VAL A 265 -21.08 10.30 -2.80
C VAL A 265 -19.67 10.29 -3.39
N ALA A 266 -19.51 10.93 -4.54
CA ALA A 266 -18.26 10.93 -5.29
C ALA A 266 -17.07 11.47 -4.49
N GLY A 267 -15.92 10.80 -4.61
CA GLY A 267 -14.64 11.25 -4.04
C GLY A 267 -14.38 10.89 -2.58
N VAL A 268 -15.32 10.24 -1.87
CA VAL A 268 -15.06 9.74 -0.49
C VAL A 268 -14.17 8.49 -0.50
N TRP A 269 -14.32 7.68 -1.54
CA TRP A 269 -13.53 6.47 -1.77
C TRP A 269 -12.84 6.57 -3.13
N PRO A 270 -11.77 7.38 -3.22
CA PRO A 270 -11.01 7.52 -4.45
C PRO A 270 -10.38 6.18 -4.86
N ILE A 271 -10.18 6.00 -6.17
CA ILE A 271 -9.33 4.92 -6.67
C ILE A 271 -7.89 5.16 -6.22
N VAL A 272 -7.11 4.09 -6.18
CA VAL A 272 -5.66 4.18 -6.01
C VAL A 272 -4.97 4.08 -7.36
N ASN A 273 -4.03 4.98 -7.63
CA ASN A 273 -3.20 4.96 -8.83
C ASN A 273 -1.78 5.48 -8.51
N GLN A 274 -0.88 5.40 -9.48
CA GLN A 274 0.52 5.81 -9.28
C GLN A 274 0.70 7.30 -8.93
N ASN A 275 -0.28 8.14 -9.31
CA ASN A 275 -0.25 9.59 -9.14
C ASN A 275 -0.92 10.05 -7.84
N ILE A 276 -1.48 9.13 -7.04
CA ILE A 276 -2.05 9.49 -5.73
C ILE A 276 -0.95 10.13 -4.86
N ASP A 277 -1.32 11.19 -4.17
CA ASP A 277 -0.46 11.81 -3.16
C ASP A 277 -0.23 10.84 -1.99
N GLU A 278 0.88 11.03 -1.29
CA GLU A 278 1.10 10.31 -0.04
C GLU A 278 -0.03 10.59 0.95
N ALA A 279 -0.44 9.56 1.69
CA ALA A 279 -1.44 9.70 2.72
C ALA A 279 -1.00 10.77 3.73
N PRO A 280 -1.92 11.66 4.15
CA PRO A 280 -1.57 12.69 5.12
C PRO A 280 -1.07 12.01 6.39
N THR A 281 -0.03 12.53 7.02
CA THR A 281 0.39 12.02 8.32
C THR A 281 -0.75 12.21 9.32
N ALA A 282 -0.92 11.24 10.22
CA ALA A 282 -1.84 11.41 11.34
C ALA A 282 -1.44 12.71 12.07
N GLN A 283 -2.30 13.72 12.03
CA GLN A 283 -2.07 14.91 12.82
C GLN A 283 -2.12 14.46 14.28
N ALA A 284 -1.02 14.66 15.02
CA ALA A 284 -1.05 14.48 16.47
C ALA A 284 -2.27 15.26 16.99
N PRO A 285 -3.07 14.70 17.93
CA PRO A 285 -4.21 15.43 18.47
C PRO A 285 -3.73 16.82 18.86
N SER A 286 -4.41 17.86 18.35
CA SER A 286 -4.00 19.24 18.59
C SER A 286 -3.94 19.44 20.09
N ALA A 287 -2.77 19.78 20.64
CA ALA A 287 -2.65 19.95 22.07
C ALA A 287 -3.56 21.08 22.54
N ILE A 288 -4.28 20.87 23.64
CA ILE A 288 -5.09 21.92 24.26
C ILE A 288 -4.14 22.87 25.00
N THR A 289 -4.11 24.14 24.61
CA THR A 289 -3.10 25.09 25.08
C THR A 289 -3.64 26.05 26.15
N TYR A 290 -2.93 26.13 27.27
CA TYR A 290 -3.08 27.18 28.28
C TYR A 290 -1.82 28.05 28.31
N THR A 291 -1.98 29.37 28.31
CA THR A 291 -0.90 30.30 28.64
C THR A 291 -0.94 30.62 30.14
N ILE A 292 0.19 30.51 30.81
CA ILE A 292 0.32 30.67 32.26
C ILE A 292 1.26 31.84 32.56
N GLY A 293 0.69 32.96 33.00
CA GLY A 293 1.42 34.06 33.62
C GLY A 293 1.46 33.96 35.14
N ASN A 294 1.89 35.02 35.82
CA ASN A 294 1.85 35.11 37.28
C ASN A 294 1.39 36.48 37.80
N GLN A 295 0.75 36.47 38.97
CA GLN A 295 0.48 37.67 39.77
C GLN A 295 1.42 37.71 40.97
N GLY A 296 2.64 38.24 40.76
CA GLY A 296 3.71 38.18 41.75
C GLY A 296 3.92 36.75 42.25
N ALA A 297 4.05 36.58 43.57
CA ALA A 297 4.14 35.27 44.24
C ALA A 297 2.79 34.70 44.70
N SER A 298 1.67 35.32 44.31
CA SER A 298 0.35 34.99 44.86
C SER A 298 -0.42 33.96 44.02
N ALA A 299 -0.31 34.01 42.68
CA ALA A 299 -1.06 33.13 41.80
C ALA A 299 -0.40 32.91 40.44
N TYR A 300 -0.67 31.74 39.85
CA TYR A 300 -0.58 31.56 38.40
C TYR A 300 -1.85 32.10 37.73
N LEU A 301 -1.70 32.74 36.57
CA LEU A 301 -2.79 33.30 35.79
C LEU A 301 -2.96 32.50 34.49
N PHE A 302 -4.05 31.75 34.37
CA PHE A 302 -4.34 30.92 33.21
C PHE A 302 -5.19 31.67 32.18
N SER A 303 -4.82 31.54 30.91
CA SER A 303 -5.62 31.96 29.75
C SER A 303 -5.67 30.83 28.72
N GLY A 304 -6.75 30.72 27.95
CA GLY A 304 -7.01 29.58 27.04
C GLY A 304 -8.21 28.77 27.49
N GLU A 305 -8.86 28.03 26.58
CA GLU A 305 -10.06 27.21 26.87
C GLU A 305 -11.17 27.96 27.64
N GLY A 306 -11.44 29.20 27.24
CA GLY A 306 -12.46 30.05 27.87
C GLY A 306 -12.00 30.76 29.16
N LEU A 307 -10.76 30.55 29.61
CA LEU A 307 -10.15 31.31 30.69
C LEU A 307 -9.46 32.58 30.17
N ASN A 308 -9.50 33.64 30.98
CA ASN A 308 -8.79 34.88 30.71
C ASN A 308 -8.16 35.39 32.01
N ASN A 309 -6.84 35.28 32.13
CA ASN A 309 -6.05 35.64 33.31
C ASN A 309 -6.69 35.18 34.63
N THR A 310 -7.24 33.96 34.63
CA THR A 310 -7.94 33.41 35.79
C THR A 310 -6.93 32.92 36.81
N SER A 311 -7.10 33.33 38.07
CA SER A 311 -6.15 33.08 39.15
C SER A 311 -6.33 31.68 39.73
N ASN A 312 -5.28 30.86 39.67
CA ASN A 312 -5.21 29.52 40.26
C ASN A 312 -6.48 28.65 40.03
N PRO A 313 -7.01 28.52 38.80
CA PRO A 313 -8.21 27.73 38.54
C PRO A 313 -7.96 26.23 38.73
N ASP A 314 -8.99 25.48 39.12
CA ASP A 314 -8.98 24.04 38.90
C ASP A 314 -9.23 23.77 37.41
N ILE A 315 -8.45 22.87 36.82
CA ILE A 315 -8.51 22.53 35.39
C ILE A 315 -8.91 21.05 35.26
N THR A 316 -9.79 20.74 34.30
CA THR A 316 -10.14 19.35 33.98
C THR A 316 -9.32 18.89 32.78
N LEU A 317 -8.63 17.76 32.92
CA LEU A 317 -7.83 17.14 31.87
C LEU A 317 -8.36 15.74 31.59
N LYS A 318 -8.24 15.26 30.36
CA LYS A 318 -8.75 13.96 29.91
C LYS A 318 -7.60 13.00 29.60
N ARG A 319 -7.71 11.74 30.04
CA ARG A 319 -6.74 10.67 29.70
C ARG A 319 -6.66 10.48 28.19
N GLY A 320 -5.44 10.30 27.67
CA GLY A 320 -5.16 10.19 26.24
C GLY A 320 -5.01 11.52 25.50
N GLU A 321 -5.47 12.63 26.07
CA GLU A 321 -5.28 13.96 25.48
C GLU A 321 -3.91 14.56 25.82
N THR A 322 -3.44 15.47 24.97
CA THR A 322 -2.20 16.22 25.20
C THR A 322 -2.51 17.69 25.47
N TYR A 323 -1.88 18.23 26.50
CA TYR A 323 -2.01 19.62 26.94
C TYR A 323 -0.67 20.33 26.88
N GLU A 324 -0.69 21.59 26.46
CA GLU A 324 0.47 22.47 26.50
C GLU A 324 0.23 23.61 27.48
N PHE A 325 1.06 23.70 28.51
CA PHE A 325 1.10 24.82 29.43
C PHE A 325 2.27 25.72 29.05
N VAL A 326 1.98 26.80 28.32
CA VAL A 326 2.97 27.79 27.90
C VAL A 326 3.24 28.73 29.07
N ILE A 327 4.35 28.50 29.76
CA ILE A 327 4.73 29.24 30.97
C ILE A 327 5.44 30.54 30.59
N ASP A 328 4.94 31.66 31.10
CA ASP A 328 5.55 32.98 31.08
C ASP A 328 5.52 33.56 32.50
N ALA A 329 6.23 32.89 33.41
CA ALA A 329 6.22 33.19 34.85
C ALA A 329 7.65 33.13 35.42
N PRO A 330 8.56 34.04 34.99
CA PRO A 330 9.97 33.98 35.35
C PRO A 330 10.17 33.99 36.86
N GLY A 331 10.96 33.04 37.38
CA GLY A 331 11.19 32.87 38.82
C GLY A 331 10.10 32.07 39.55
N HIS A 332 9.07 31.58 38.84
CA HIS A 332 8.01 30.76 39.40
C HIS A 332 7.92 29.40 38.67
N PRO A 333 8.80 28.42 38.99
CA PRO A 333 8.79 27.07 38.40
C PRO A 333 7.44 26.38 38.56
N PHE A 334 6.78 26.01 37.46
CA PHE A 334 5.48 25.34 37.41
C PHE A 334 5.66 23.82 37.43
N LEU A 335 5.25 23.15 38.52
CA LEU A 335 5.34 21.69 38.63
C LEU A 335 3.97 21.02 38.63
N ILE A 336 3.85 19.94 37.86
CA ILE A 336 2.76 18.96 37.98
C ILE A 336 3.17 17.89 39.00
N LYS A 337 2.32 17.66 40.00
CA LYS A 337 2.65 16.88 41.21
C LYS A 337 1.49 16.01 41.68
N THR A 338 1.82 14.95 42.42
CA THR A 338 0.85 14.08 43.11
C THR A 338 0.43 14.62 44.48
N ALA A 339 1.15 15.61 45.01
CA ALA A 339 0.81 16.29 46.26
C ALA A 339 1.04 17.80 46.14
N GLN A 340 0.19 18.58 46.81
CA GLN A 340 0.19 20.03 46.76
C GLN A 340 1.20 20.66 47.74
N THR A 341 2.47 20.29 47.59
CA THR A 341 3.61 20.69 48.43
C THR A 341 4.60 21.55 47.64
N THR A 342 5.28 22.51 48.29
CA THR A 342 6.39 23.24 47.64
C THR A 342 7.65 22.35 47.53
N GLY A 343 8.64 22.80 46.76
CA GLY A 343 9.83 22.01 46.41
C GLY A 343 9.58 21.01 45.28
N THR A 344 10.60 20.21 44.96
CA THR A 344 10.63 19.32 43.79
C THR A 344 10.22 17.87 44.08
N GLY A 345 10.05 17.49 45.35
CA GLY A 345 9.50 16.17 45.71
C GLY A 345 8.06 16.00 45.19
N ASP A 346 7.51 14.79 45.14
CA ASP A 346 6.13 14.51 44.66
C ASP A 346 5.84 14.90 43.20
N GLY A 347 6.87 15.16 42.38
CA GLY A 347 6.71 15.44 40.95
C GLY A 347 6.07 14.27 40.19
N PHE A 348 5.04 14.56 39.40
CA PHE A 348 4.47 13.61 38.45
C PHE A 348 5.10 13.85 37.08
N ASN A 349 5.89 12.90 36.58
CA ASN A 349 6.66 13.06 35.35
C ASN A 349 6.21 12.12 34.21
N ASP A 350 5.29 11.19 34.48
CA ASP A 350 4.78 10.29 33.45
C ASP A 350 3.92 11.09 32.46
N GLY A 351 4.28 11.06 31.18
CA GLY A 351 3.66 11.89 30.14
C GLY A 351 3.95 13.39 30.22
N VAL A 352 4.80 13.86 31.16
CA VAL A 352 5.13 15.29 31.33
C VAL A 352 6.53 15.60 30.81
N THR A 353 6.67 16.63 29.98
CA THR A 353 7.96 17.18 29.57
C THR A 353 8.17 18.57 30.17
N ASN A 354 9.44 18.94 30.40
CA ASN A 354 9.82 20.26 30.92
C ASN A 354 9.16 20.65 32.26
N ASN A 355 8.86 19.64 33.10
CA ASN A 355 8.23 19.85 34.41
C ASN A 355 9.12 20.73 35.30
N GLY A 356 8.55 21.79 35.90
CA GLY A 356 9.31 22.79 36.66
C GLY A 356 9.80 23.98 35.83
N ALA A 357 9.39 24.13 34.58
CA ALA A 357 9.72 25.33 33.81
C ALA A 357 9.14 26.60 34.46
N SER A 358 9.91 27.68 34.41
CA SER A 358 9.41 29.03 34.74
C SER A 358 9.17 29.89 33.49
N GLN A 359 9.68 29.44 32.34
CA GLN A 359 9.46 30.00 31.02
C GLN A 359 9.50 28.86 29.99
N GLY A 360 8.69 28.95 28.93
CA GLY A 360 8.58 27.92 27.89
C GLY A 360 7.44 26.93 28.14
N THR A 361 7.32 25.92 27.28
CA THR A 361 6.16 25.00 27.30
C THR A 361 6.43 23.79 28.18
N VAL A 362 5.51 23.50 29.11
CA VAL A 362 5.37 22.20 29.78
C VAL A 362 4.30 21.41 29.02
N THR A 363 4.66 20.28 28.43
CA THR A 363 3.68 19.41 27.73
C THR A 363 3.26 18.29 28.67
N PHE A 364 1.96 17.98 28.73
CA PHE A 364 1.43 16.85 29.46
C PHE A 364 0.49 16.02 28.58
N THR A 365 0.96 14.86 28.12
CA THR A 365 0.09 13.82 27.56
C THR A 365 -0.41 12.96 28.70
N VAL A 366 -1.71 13.03 29.01
CA VAL A 366 -2.27 12.40 30.22
C VAL A 366 -2.29 10.88 30.03
N PRO A 367 -1.46 10.11 30.77
CA PRO A 367 -1.39 8.67 30.55
C PRO A 367 -2.63 7.97 31.14
N ALA A 368 -2.93 6.77 30.62
CA ALA A 368 -4.10 5.98 31.07
C ALA A 368 -4.06 5.62 32.57
N ASN A 369 -2.87 5.57 33.17
CA ASN A 369 -2.64 5.29 34.59
C ASN A 369 -2.61 6.55 35.48
N ALA A 370 -2.83 7.77 34.94
CA ALA A 370 -2.81 8.99 35.73
C ALA A 370 -3.86 8.92 36.86
N PRO A 371 -3.52 9.35 38.10
CA PRO A 371 -4.51 9.46 39.17
C PRO A 371 -5.65 10.41 38.79
N ASP A 372 -6.85 10.22 39.35
CA ASP A 372 -8.00 11.12 39.14
C ASP A 372 -7.75 12.56 39.61
N THR A 373 -6.72 12.76 40.44
CA THR A 373 -6.34 14.06 40.96
C THR A 373 -4.83 14.23 40.91
N LEU A 374 -4.40 15.28 40.22
CA LEU A 374 -3.04 15.82 40.27
C LEU A 374 -3.11 17.30 40.66
N PHE A 375 -1.96 17.91 40.92
CA PHE A 375 -1.85 19.32 41.30
C PHE A 375 -0.86 20.01 40.40
N TYR A 376 -1.08 21.30 40.15
CA TYR A 376 0.00 22.19 39.76
C TYR A 376 0.37 23.09 40.93
N ILE A 377 1.67 23.35 41.11
CA ILE A 377 2.15 24.25 42.18
C ILE A 377 3.51 24.83 41.85
N CYS A 378 3.73 26.07 42.30
CA CYS A 378 5.03 26.71 42.21
C CYS A 378 6.03 26.05 43.16
N GLN A 379 7.26 25.77 42.69
CA GLN A 379 8.33 25.22 43.53
C GLN A 379 8.57 26.04 44.82
N HIS A 380 8.45 27.37 44.74
CA HIS A 380 8.83 28.26 45.84
C HIS A 380 7.65 28.83 46.62
N HIS A 381 6.46 28.92 46.02
CA HIS A 381 5.36 29.71 46.57
C HIS A 381 4.12 28.85 46.78
N ALA A 382 3.80 28.58 48.05
CA ALA A 382 2.67 27.71 48.45
C ALA A 382 1.28 28.28 48.15
N SER A 383 1.19 29.53 47.69
CA SER A 383 -0.04 30.20 47.23
C SER A 383 -0.32 30.00 45.75
N MET A 384 0.69 29.71 44.92
CA MET A 384 0.55 29.55 43.47
C MET A 384 0.29 28.08 43.15
N LYS A 385 -0.97 27.66 43.17
CA LYS A 385 -1.35 26.25 43.04
C LYS A 385 -2.80 26.07 42.62
N GLY A 386 -3.12 24.89 42.11
CA GLY A 386 -4.50 24.45 41.87
C GLY A 386 -4.54 22.97 41.53
N THR A 387 -5.74 22.49 41.20
CA THR A 387 -6.00 21.07 40.97
C THR A 387 -6.13 20.77 39.48
N PHE A 388 -5.59 19.63 39.07
CA PHE A 388 -5.95 18.96 37.82
C PHE A 388 -6.91 17.81 38.15
N ASN A 389 -8.16 17.94 37.71
CA ASN A 389 -9.17 16.88 37.78
C ASN A 389 -9.02 16.01 36.52
N ILE A 390 -8.59 14.76 36.68
CA ILE A 390 -8.34 13.85 35.55
C ILE A 390 -9.59 13.00 35.29
N VAL A 391 -10.10 13.04 34.07
CA VAL A 391 -11.28 12.30 33.60
C VAL A 391 -10.94 11.40 32.41
N ASP A 392 -11.86 10.51 32.04
CA ASP A 392 -11.72 9.59 30.91
C ASP A 392 -12.23 10.16 29.58
#